data_AF-A0A2E3RM68-F1
#
_entry.id   AF-A0A2E3RM68-F1
#
_cell.length_a   1.000
_cell.length_b   1.000
_cell.length_c   1.000
_cell.angle_alpha   90.00
_cell.angle_beta   90.00
_cell.angle_gamma   90.00
#
_symmetry.space_group_name_H-M   'P 1'
#
loop_
_entity.id
_entity.type
_entity.pdbx_description
1 polymer ?
#
loop_
_entity_poly.entity_id
_entity_poly.type
_entity_poly.pdbx_seq_one_letter_code
_entity_poly.pdbx_strand_id
1 'polypeptide(L)'
;MATVGEKKRRKRERREMEEQFGLGQTKRAPRRGRPPRSTDIDTQNVVLAARCRQQGRRATVKDMLAVKEAINSSLIGLAIKATLTPEEAMEAWDAFVHYDHDCRRFEMLVLNRQSSPKSATLEMMPDRMETDPSASVDDRTEEERHRAAVNKRDAWRSHLGTLGEPGAGLIREARHRPPETWWDTHTATPTRKGRILARALYDLADIAD
;
A
#
# COMPACT_ATOMS: atom_id res chain seq x y z
N MET A 1 -44.67 -19.33 -19.21
CA MET A 1 -44.99 -17.89 -19.35
C MET A 1 -46.50 -17.74 -19.31
N ALA A 2 -47.05 -16.91 -18.40
CA ALA A 2 -48.51 -16.76 -18.27
C ALA A 2 -49.12 -16.14 -19.53
N THR A 3 -50.20 -16.75 -20.03
CA THR A 3 -50.91 -16.31 -21.23
C THR A 3 -51.60 -14.96 -20.99
N VAL A 4 -51.92 -14.23 -22.06
CA VAL A 4 -52.59 -12.91 -21.95
C VAL A 4 -53.94 -13.01 -21.21
N GLY A 5 -54.63 -14.16 -21.33
CA GLY A 5 -55.85 -14.47 -20.59
C GLY A 5 -55.64 -14.56 -19.08
N GLU A 6 -54.60 -15.26 -18.61
CA GLU A 6 -54.26 -15.35 -17.18
C GLU A 6 -53.89 -14.01 -16.57
N LYS A 7 -53.17 -13.15 -17.33
CA LYS A 7 -52.83 -11.80 -16.89
C LYS A 7 -54.07 -10.92 -16.72
N LYS A 8 -55.07 -11.06 -17.59
CA LYS A 8 -56.35 -10.34 -17.48
C LYS A 8 -57.19 -10.85 -16.30
N ARG A 9 -57.22 -12.18 -16.07
CA ARG A 9 -57.96 -12.77 -14.94
C ARG A 9 -57.40 -12.31 -13.58
N ARG A 10 -56.07 -12.38 -13.40
CA ARG A 10 -55.39 -11.88 -12.19
C ARG A 10 -55.62 -10.39 -11.93
N LYS A 11 -55.69 -9.58 -13.00
CA LYS A 11 -55.97 -8.14 -12.87
C LYS A 11 -57.41 -7.88 -12.42
N ARG A 12 -58.35 -8.73 -12.83
CA ARG A 12 -59.76 -8.64 -12.42
C ARG A 12 -59.95 -9.12 -10.98
N GLU A 13 -59.41 -10.29 -10.63
CA GLU A 13 -59.43 -10.84 -9.27
C GLU A 13 -58.83 -9.85 -8.26
N ARG A 14 -57.74 -9.17 -8.62
CA ARG A 14 -57.11 -8.15 -7.78
C ARG A 14 -57.97 -6.89 -7.62
N ARG A 15 -58.70 -6.46 -8.66
CA ARG A 15 -59.63 -5.32 -8.56
C ARG A 15 -60.84 -5.63 -7.70
N GLU A 16 -61.39 -6.83 -7.84
CA GLU A 16 -62.51 -7.32 -7.03
C GLU A 16 -62.11 -7.43 -5.55
N MET A 17 -60.88 -7.89 -5.25
CA MET A 17 -60.31 -7.83 -3.89
C MET A 17 -60.09 -6.39 -3.38
N GLU A 18 -59.61 -5.48 -4.22
CA GLU A 18 -59.40 -4.07 -3.86
C GLU A 18 -60.74 -3.36 -3.54
N GLU A 19 -61.83 -3.69 -4.24
CA GLU A 19 -63.20 -3.19 -3.96
C GLU A 19 -63.81 -3.80 -2.70
N GLN A 20 -63.67 -5.12 -2.49
CA GLN A 20 -64.30 -5.82 -1.36
C GLN A 20 -63.71 -5.44 0.00
N PHE A 21 -62.41 -5.10 0.06
CA PHE A 21 -61.71 -4.82 1.32
C PHE A 21 -61.44 -3.32 1.57
N GLY A 22 -61.95 -2.42 0.72
CA GLY A 22 -61.79 -0.96 0.91
C GLY A 22 -60.33 -0.49 0.99
N LEU A 23 -59.39 -1.26 0.42
CA LEU A 23 -57.96 -0.97 0.47
C LEU A 23 -57.65 0.14 -0.54
N GLY A 24 -57.77 1.39 -0.11
CA GLY A 24 -57.42 2.56 -0.91
C GLY A 24 -56.00 2.45 -1.48
N GLN A 25 -55.85 2.77 -2.77
CA GLN A 25 -54.56 2.72 -3.46
C GLN A 25 -53.56 3.68 -2.82
N THR A 26 -52.67 3.17 -1.96
CA THR A 26 -51.52 3.95 -1.48
C THR A 26 -50.62 4.25 -2.67
N LYS A 27 -50.54 5.53 -3.06
CA LYS A 27 -49.62 6.01 -4.10
C LYS A 27 -48.20 5.59 -3.72
N ARG A 28 -47.55 4.77 -4.54
CA ARG A 28 -46.13 4.44 -4.37
C ARG A 28 -45.32 5.73 -4.37
N ALA A 29 -44.56 5.97 -3.30
CA ALA A 29 -43.64 7.10 -3.24
C ALA A 29 -42.67 7.03 -4.43
N PRO A 30 -42.35 8.16 -5.06
CA PRO A 30 -41.37 8.18 -6.15
C PRO A 30 -40.04 7.65 -5.61
N ARG A 31 -39.42 6.72 -6.34
CA ARG A 31 -38.05 6.28 -6.07
C ARG A 31 -37.16 7.53 -6.06
N ARG A 32 -36.71 7.96 -4.88
CA ARG A 32 -35.61 8.91 -4.76
C ARG A 32 -34.41 8.25 -5.44
N GLY A 33 -34.12 8.66 -6.67
CA GLY A 33 -32.98 8.17 -7.42
C GLY A 33 -31.73 8.35 -6.58
N ARG A 34 -31.05 7.26 -6.27
CA ARG A 34 -29.68 7.35 -5.77
C ARG A 34 -28.90 8.11 -6.85
N PRO A 35 -28.19 9.21 -6.52
CA PRO A 35 -27.37 9.87 -7.52
C PRO A 35 -26.44 8.81 -8.14
N PRO A 36 -26.19 8.87 -9.46
CA PRO A 36 -25.22 7.98 -10.08
C PRO A 36 -23.92 8.10 -9.27
N ARG A 37 -23.40 6.98 -8.77
CA ARG A 37 -22.03 6.94 -8.22
C ARG A 37 -21.15 7.52 -9.32
N SER A 38 -20.54 8.68 -9.08
CA SER A 38 -19.55 9.23 -10.00
C SER A 38 -18.48 8.16 -10.22
N THR A 39 -18.48 7.60 -11.42
CA THR A 39 -17.45 6.71 -11.92
C THR A 39 -16.13 7.49 -12.00
N ASP A 40 -15.06 6.81 -11.59
CA ASP A 40 -13.65 7.14 -11.81
C ASP A 40 -13.11 8.40 -11.13
N ILE A 41 -13.08 8.38 -9.80
CA ILE A 41 -11.94 9.03 -9.12
C ILE A 41 -10.72 8.22 -9.54
N ASP A 42 -9.88 8.78 -10.41
CA ASP A 42 -8.58 8.20 -10.71
C ASP A 42 -7.76 8.15 -9.40
N THR A 43 -7.71 6.96 -8.82
CA THR A 43 -7.05 6.70 -7.55
C THR A 43 -5.58 7.05 -7.59
N GLN A 44 -4.94 7.00 -8.77
CA GLN A 44 -3.54 7.38 -8.93
C GLN A 44 -3.36 8.88 -8.71
N ASN A 45 -4.26 9.71 -9.28
CA ASN A 45 -4.20 11.16 -9.09
C ASN A 45 -4.41 11.56 -7.63
N VAL A 46 -5.26 10.85 -6.87
CA VAL A 46 -5.43 11.08 -5.43
C VAL A 46 -4.14 10.81 -4.67
N VAL A 47 -3.44 9.71 -4.99
CA VAL A 47 -2.16 9.35 -4.36
C VAL A 47 -1.07 10.36 -4.72
N LEU A 48 -0.95 10.74 -6.00
CA LEU A 48 0.04 11.74 -6.43
C LEU A 48 -0.23 13.11 -5.82
N ALA A 49 -1.48 13.54 -5.75
CA ALA A 49 -1.86 14.77 -5.06
C ALA A 49 -1.57 14.73 -3.55
N ALA A 50 -1.67 13.56 -2.90
CA ALA A 50 -1.25 13.39 -1.52
C ALA A 50 0.28 13.51 -1.37
N ARG A 51 1.06 12.89 -2.26
CA ARG A 51 2.53 13.02 -2.28
C ARG A 51 2.98 14.46 -2.49
N CYS A 52 2.37 15.20 -3.43
CA CYS A 52 2.67 16.63 -3.61
C CYS A 52 2.49 17.41 -2.30
N ARG A 53 1.38 17.17 -1.58
CA ARG A 53 1.10 17.83 -0.30
C ARG A 53 2.14 17.48 0.78
N GLN A 54 2.59 16.23 0.86
CA GLN A 54 3.65 15.79 1.80
C GLN A 54 4.99 16.49 1.53
N GLN A 55 5.26 16.87 0.29
CA GLN A 55 6.43 17.63 -0.12
C GLN A 55 6.22 19.15 -0.07
N GLY A 56 5.07 19.64 0.43
CA GLY A 56 4.73 21.06 0.44
C GLY A 56 4.45 21.66 -0.95
N ARG A 57 4.23 20.82 -1.98
CA ARG A 57 3.95 21.23 -3.35
C ARG A 57 2.46 21.31 -3.62
N ARG A 58 2.08 22.15 -4.59
CA ARG A 58 0.71 22.15 -5.11
C ARG A 58 0.48 20.90 -5.97
N ALA A 59 -0.74 20.38 -5.99
CA ALA A 59 -1.11 19.24 -6.82
C ALA A 59 -1.42 19.66 -8.26
N THR A 60 -0.43 20.24 -8.95
CA THR A 60 -0.53 20.53 -10.39
C THR A 60 -0.18 19.29 -11.21
N VAL A 61 -0.62 19.20 -12.47
CA VAL A 61 -0.30 18.05 -13.35
C VAL A 61 1.22 17.86 -13.47
N LYS A 62 1.97 18.95 -13.61
CA LYS A 62 3.44 18.93 -13.68
C LYS A 62 4.07 18.40 -12.38
N ASP A 63 3.59 18.86 -11.23
CA ASP A 63 4.11 18.42 -9.93
C ASP A 63 3.77 16.95 -9.66
N MET A 64 2.56 16.51 -10.04
CA MET A 64 2.14 15.12 -9.91
C MET A 64 3.00 14.16 -10.75
N LEU A 65 3.40 14.57 -11.95
CA LEU A 65 4.34 13.81 -12.77
C LEU A 65 5.73 13.70 -12.11
N ALA A 66 6.20 14.79 -11.48
CA ALA A 66 7.51 14.83 -10.81
C ALA A 66 7.60 13.96 -9.55
N VAL A 67 6.47 13.57 -8.94
CA VAL A 67 6.42 12.72 -7.72
C VAL A 67 6.01 11.28 -8.01
N LYS A 68 6.06 10.86 -9.28
CA LYS A 68 5.63 9.53 -9.71
C LYS A 68 6.61 8.43 -9.27
N GLU A 69 7.90 8.75 -9.17
CA GLU A 69 8.95 7.78 -8.81
C GLU A 69 8.68 7.10 -7.47
N ALA A 70 9.09 5.84 -7.35
CA ALA A 70 8.85 5.00 -6.17
C ALA A 70 9.47 5.58 -4.88
N ILE A 71 10.64 6.20 -4.98
CA ILE A 71 11.31 6.88 -3.85
C ILE A 71 10.45 8.01 -3.25
N ASN A 72 9.56 8.64 -4.02
CA ASN A 72 8.65 9.66 -3.48
C ASN A 72 7.42 9.08 -2.76
N SER A 73 7.28 7.75 -2.71
CA SER A 73 6.15 7.08 -2.07
C SER A 73 6.33 6.86 -0.56
N SER A 74 7.55 7.04 -0.04
CA SER A 74 7.90 6.83 1.36
C SER A 74 8.57 8.07 1.95
N LEU A 75 8.28 8.37 3.22
CA LEU A 75 8.96 9.47 3.93
C LEU A 75 10.46 9.23 4.11
N ILE A 76 10.90 7.96 4.12
CA ILE A 76 12.33 7.61 4.07
C ILE A 76 12.93 8.06 2.75
N GLY A 77 12.26 7.74 1.62
CA GLY A 77 12.73 8.14 0.30
C GLY A 77 12.73 9.66 0.10
N LEU A 78 11.77 10.38 0.69
CA LEU A 78 11.83 11.85 0.74
C LEU A 78 13.05 12.35 1.53
N ALA A 79 13.34 11.73 2.68
CA ALA A 79 14.50 12.10 3.47
C ALA A 79 15.83 11.85 2.73
N ILE A 80 15.92 10.75 1.98
CA ILE A 80 17.06 10.42 1.12
C ILE A 80 17.24 11.49 0.05
N LYS A 81 16.21 11.78 -0.76
CA LYS A 81 16.28 12.79 -1.84
C LYS A 81 16.61 14.19 -1.36
N ALA A 82 16.20 14.54 -0.14
CA ALA A 82 16.49 15.86 0.41
C ALA A 82 17.91 15.97 1.01
N THR A 83 18.59 14.84 1.22
CA THR A 83 19.91 14.80 1.89
C THR A 83 21.06 14.57 0.90
N LEU A 84 20.84 13.74 -0.12
CA LEU A 84 21.86 13.25 -1.04
C LEU A 84 21.72 13.86 -2.43
N THR A 85 22.74 13.69 -3.28
CA THR A 85 22.61 13.98 -4.72
C THR A 85 21.62 13.01 -5.39
N PRO A 86 21.10 13.32 -6.59
CA PRO A 86 20.15 12.44 -7.27
C PRO A 86 20.69 11.02 -7.52
N GLU A 87 21.97 10.89 -7.85
CA GLU A 87 22.65 9.62 -8.11
C GLU A 87 22.77 8.80 -6.81
N GLU A 88 23.37 9.41 -5.78
CA GLU A 88 23.52 8.80 -4.44
C GLU A 88 22.16 8.42 -3.82
N ALA A 89 21.12 9.22 -4.08
CA ALA A 89 19.78 8.98 -3.57
C ALA A 89 19.15 7.71 -4.16
N MET A 90 19.43 7.41 -5.44
CA MET A 90 18.93 6.19 -6.07
C MET A 90 19.65 4.96 -5.55
N GLU A 91 20.98 5.02 -5.41
CA GLU A 91 21.79 3.94 -4.83
C GLU A 91 21.35 3.63 -3.39
N ALA A 92 21.22 4.66 -2.56
CA ALA A 92 20.76 4.52 -1.18
C ALA A 92 19.31 3.98 -1.09
N TRP A 93 18.44 4.37 -2.02
CA TRP A 93 17.06 3.88 -2.07
C TRP A 93 16.99 2.41 -2.50
N ASP A 94 17.76 2.02 -3.50
CA ASP A 94 17.81 0.62 -3.96
C ASP A 94 18.38 -0.29 -2.88
N ALA A 95 19.44 0.14 -2.18
CA ALA A 95 19.96 -0.57 -1.01
C ALA A 95 18.89 -0.77 0.07
N PHE A 96 18.11 0.28 0.38
CA PHE A 96 17.01 0.18 1.34
C PHE A 96 15.90 -0.78 0.88
N VAL A 97 15.50 -0.72 -0.39
CA VAL A 97 14.45 -1.59 -0.95
C VAL A 97 14.90 -3.05 -0.93
N HIS A 98 16.14 -3.34 -1.31
CA HIS A 98 16.70 -4.70 -1.24
C HIS A 98 16.78 -5.20 0.21
N TYR A 99 17.25 -4.36 1.13
CA TYR A 99 17.29 -4.68 2.55
C TYR A 99 15.89 -5.00 3.11
N ASP A 100 14.90 -4.16 2.86
CA ASP A 100 13.53 -4.36 3.35
C ASP A 100 12.89 -5.61 2.74
N HIS A 101 13.07 -5.81 1.44
CA HIS A 101 12.59 -6.99 0.72
C HIS A 101 13.17 -8.28 1.32
N ASP A 102 14.49 -8.35 1.51
CA ASP A 102 15.15 -9.55 2.05
C ASP A 102 14.75 -9.81 3.51
N CYS A 103 14.60 -8.75 4.31
CA CYS A 103 14.09 -8.90 5.68
C CYS A 103 12.66 -9.41 5.70
N ARG A 104 11.77 -8.89 4.84
CA ARG A 104 10.39 -9.36 4.73
C ARG A 104 10.33 -10.81 4.26
N ARG A 105 11.18 -11.19 3.29
CA ARG A 105 11.30 -12.57 2.81
C ARG A 105 11.72 -13.51 3.94
N PHE A 106 12.70 -13.13 4.75
CA PHE A 106 13.12 -13.90 5.92
C PHE A 106 11.99 -14.04 6.94
N GLU A 107 11.29 -12.95 7.27
CA GLU A 107 10.16 -12.98 8.20
C GLU A 107 9.04 -13.91 7.72
N MET A 108 8.72 -13.87 6.43
CA MET A 108 7.69 -14.72 5.85
C MET A 108 8.09 -16.20 5.83
N LEU A 109 9.29 -16.54 5.35
CA LEU A 109 9.71 -17.93 5.14
C LEU A 109 10.22 -18.63 6.40
N VAL A 110 10.91 -17.89 7.28
CA VAL A 110 11.60 -18.47 8.45
C VAL A 110 10.78 -18.28 9.72
N LEU A 111 10.21 -17.09 9.90
CA LEU A 111 9.46 -16.75 11.13
C LEU A 111 7.95 -16.99 10.98
N ASN A 112 7.46 -17.29 9.77
CA ASN A 112 6.04 -17.36 9.45
C ASN A 112 5.28 -16.09 9.91
N ARG A 113 5.90 -14.91 9.78
CA ARG A 113 5.31 -13.62 10.14
C ARG A 113 5.08 -12.77 8.91
N GLN A 114 3.88 -12.21 8.78
CA GLN A 114 3.60 -11.15 7.83
C GLN A 114 3.75 -9.79 8.52
N SER A 115 4.62 -8.94 8.00
CA SER A 115 4.91 -7.61 8.57
C SER A 115 3.93 -6.51 8.15
N SER A 116 2.84 -6.84 7.43
CA SER A 116 1.90 -5.81 6.96
C SER A 116 1.00 -5.31 8.10
N PRO A 117 0.86 -3.99 8.33
CA PRO A 117 -0.02 -3.45 9.37
C PRO A 117 -1.52 -3.69 9.11
N LYS A 118 -1.90 -4.23 7.94
CA LYS A 118 -3.29 -4.59 7.63
C LYS A 118 -3.71 -5.95 8.18
N SER A 119 -2.78 -6.79 8.66
CA SER A 119 -3.08 -8.12 9.20
C SER A 119 -3.73 -8.11 10.60
N ALA A 120 -3.86 -6.93 11.24
CA ALA A 120 -4.61 -6.79 12.50
C ALA A 120 -6.14 -6.70 12.28
N THR A 121 -6.60 -6.60 11.03
CA THR A 121 -8.00 -6.89 10.70
C THR A 121 -8.12 -8.40 10.77
N LEU A 122 -8.95 -8.95 11.68
CA LEU A 122 -9.28 -10.37 11.77
C LEU A 122 -9.32 -10.98 10.35
N GLU A 123 -8.28 -11.75 10.00
CA GLU A 123 -8.26 -12.54 8.78
C GLU A 123 -9.43 -13.50 8.88
N MET A 124 -10.58 -13.11 8.31
CA MET A 124 -11.41 -14.11 7.65
C MET A 124 -10.44 -14.83 6.71
N MET A 125 -10.36 -16.16 6.82
CA MET A 125 -9.52 -17.01 5.98
C MET A 125 -9.37 -16.38 4.59
N PRO A 126 -8.14 -16.12 4.12
CA PRO A 126 -7.95 -15.53 2.80
C PRO A 126 -8.74 -16.36 1.80
N ASP A 127 -9.64 -15.70 1.05
CA ASP A 127 -10.35 -16.35 -0.04
C ASP A 127 -9.31 -17.00 -0.94
N ARG A 128 -9.52 -18.28 -1.27
CA ARG A 128 -8.55 -19.21 -1.86
C ARG A 128 -8.01 -18.81 -3.26
N MET A 129 -8.29 -17.58 -3.70
CA MET A 129 -8.11 -17.04 -5.04
C MET A 129 -7.32 -15.71 -5.06
N GLU A 130 -6.86 -15.18 -3.92
CA GLU A 130 -6.00 -13.99 -3.92
C GLU A 130 -4.56 -14.43 -4.24
N THR A 131 -4.16 -14.33 -5.51
CA THR A 131 -2.77 -14.51 -5.93
C THR A 131 -1.96 -13.30 -5.51
N ASP A 132 -1.00 -13.49 -4.60
CA ASP A 132 -0.01 -12.47 -4.28
C ASP A 132 0.79 -12.14 -5.55
N PRO A 133 0.70 -10.91 -6.09
CA PRO A 133 1.42 -10.53 -7.30
C PRO A 133 2.94 -10.50 -7.11
N SER A 134 3.44 -10.61 -5.87
CA SER A 134 4.87 -10.74 -5.56
C SER A 134 5.39 -12.19 -5.59
N ALA A 135 4.51 -13.18 -5.82
CA ALA A 135 4.91 -14.57 -5.96
C ALA A 135 5.60 -14.81 -7.32
N SER A 136 6.91 -14.59 -7.40
CA SER A 136 7.71 -15.13 -8.50
C SER A 136 7.74 -16.66 -8.41
N VAL A 137 7.64 -17.35 -9.55
CA VAL A 137 7.89 -18.80 -9.62
C VAL A 137 9.37 -19.03 -9.28
N ASP A 138 9.61 -19.50 -8.06
CA ASP A 138 10.95 -19.82 -7.55
C ASP A 138 11.12 -21.34 -7.64
N ASP A 139 11.93 -21.80 -8.58
CA ASP A 139 12.16 -23.23 -8.85
C ASP A 139 12.94 -23.94 -7.74
N ARG A 140 13.45 -23.18 -6.75
CA ARG A 140 14.15 -23.73 -5.59
C ARG A 140 13.20 -24.53 -4.70
N THR A 141 13.75 -25.58 -4.11
CA THR A 141 13.09 -26.31 -3.02
C THR A 141 12.83 -25.38 -1.82
N GLU A 142 11.88 -25.76 -0.96
CA GLU A 142 11.58 -25.00 0.25
C GLU A 142 12.80 -24.82 1.16
N GLU A 143 13.62 -25.88 1.31
CA GLU A 143 14.83 -25.84 2.12
C GLU A 143 15.88 -24.88 1.53
N GLU A 144 16.07 -24.87 0.21
CA GLU A 144 16.97 -23.94 -0.46
C GLU A 144 16.51 -22.48 -0.32
N ARG A 145 15.19 -22.23 -0.40
CA ARG A 145 14.63 -20.89 -0.19
C ARG A 145 14.83 -20.41 1.24
N HIS A 146 14.64 -21.29 2.22
CA HIS A 146 14.87 -21.00 3.64
C HIS A 146 16.35 -20.69 3.89
N ARG A 147 17.26 -21.56 3.41
CA ARG A 147 18.71 -21.37 3.54
C ARG A 147 19.17 -20.07 2.88
N ALA A 148 18.67 -19.76 1.68
CA ALA A 148 18.98 -18.51 0.99
C ALA A 148 18.52 -17.27 1.78
N ALA A 149 17.32 -17.31 2.37
CA ALA A 149 16.80 -16.22 3.19
C ALA A 149 17.64 -15.98 4.46
N VAL A 150 18.06 -17.06 5.15
CA VAL A 150 18.96 -16.97 6.31
C VAL A 150 20.31 -16.35 5.90
N ASN A 151 20.92 -16.86 4.83
CA ASN A 151 22.21 -16.36 4.35
C ASN A 151 22.17 -14.88 3.98
N LYS A 152 21.12 -14.43 3.27
CA LYS A 152 20.94 -13.02 2.93
C LYS A 152 20.74 -12.16 4.17
N ARG A 153 19.93 -12.63 5.13
CA ARG A 153 19.72 -11.93 6.40
C ARG A 153 21.01 -11.79 7.20
N ASP A 154 21.85 -12.82 7.24
CA ASP A 154 23.14 -12.76 7.94
C ASP A 154 24.18 -11.90 7.20
N ALA A 155 24.19 -11.89 5.86
CA ALA A 155 24.98 -10.94 5.07
C ALA A 155 24.62 -9.49 5.42
N TRP A 156 23.33 -9.14 5.42
CA TRP A 156 22.86 -7.81 5.83
C TRP A 156 23.26 -7.47 7.27
N ARG A 157 23.21 -8.43 8.20
CA ARG A 157 23.69 -8.20 9.57
C ARG A 157 25.19 -7.89 9.62
N SER A 158 25.98 -8.53 8.76
CA SER A 158 27.42 -8.26 8.63
C SER A 158 27.66 -6.85 8.08
N HIS A 159 27.01 -6.48 6.97
CA HIS A 159 27.12 -5.13 6.37
C HIS A 159 26.64 -4.03 7.34
N LEU A 160 25.58 -4.27 8.10
CA LEU A 160 25.15 -3.33 9.16
C LEU A 160 26.14 -3.29 10.33
N GLY A 161 26.93 -4.33 10.55
CA GLY A 161 27.97 -4.36 11.57
C GLY A 161 29.16 -3.45 11.23
N THR A 162 29.50 -3.32 9.95
CA THR A 162 30.62 -2.47 9.49
C THR A 162 30.28 -0.99 9.49
N LEU A 163 29.02 -0.63 9.27
CA LEU A 163 28.53 0.76 9.25
C LEU A 163 28.62 1.48 10.62
N GLY A 164 28.62 0.71 11.71
CA GLY A 164 28.62 1.26 13.07
C GLY A 164 27.31 1.92 13.50
N GLU A 165 27.26 2.34 14.76
CA GLU A 165 26.12 3.10 15.32
C GLU A 165 26.40 4.61 15.22
N PRO A 166 25.38 5.47 14.97
CA PRO A 166 23.94 5.17 15.03
C PRO A 166 23.30 4.71 13.71
N GLY A 167 24.06 4.66 12.60
CA GLY A 167 23.53 4.41 11.26
C GLY A 167 22.83 3.04 11.16
N ALA A 168 23.52 2.00 11.61
CA ALA A 168 22.99 0.64 11.59
C ALA A 168 21.69 0.47 12.40
N GLY A 169 21.62 1.08 13.59
CA GLY A 169 20.43 1.08 14.42
C GLY A 169 19.24 1.77 13.73
N LEU A 170 19.47 2.91 13.09
CA LEU A 170 18.40 3.63 12.36
C LEU A 170 17.88 2.84 11.15
N ILE A 171 18.75 2.14 10.41
CA ILE A 171 18.33 1.31 9.27
C ILE A 171 17.44 0.15 9.74
N ARG A 172 17.80 -0.52 10.85
CA ARG A 172 16.96 -1.57 11.45
C ARG A 172 15.61 -1.01 11.92
N GLU A 173 15.63 0.18 12.52
CA GLU A 173 14.44 0.87 13.01
C GLU A 173 13.52 1.38 11.88
N ALA A 174 14.08 1.66 10.69
CA ALA A 174 13.36 2.21 9.54
C ALA A 174 12.09 1.42 9.16
N ARG A 175 12.12 0.10 9.36
CA ARG A 175 10.99 -0.81 9.06
C ARG A 175 9.85 -0.75 10.08
N HIS A 176 10.13 -0.29 11.30
CA HIS A 176 9.20 -0.41 12.43
C HIS A 176 8.79 0.94 13.02
N ARG A 177 9.57 1.99 12.79
CA ARG A 177 9.28 3.33 13.31
C ARG A 177 8.19 4.03 12.49
N PRO A 178 7.42 4.92 13.14
CA PRO A 178 6.46 5.74 12.44
C PRO A 178 7.17 6.62 11.39
N PRO A 179 6.56 6.80 10.19
CA PRO A 179 7.17 7.53 9.08
C PRO A 179 7.65 8.95 9.44
N GLU A 180 6.97 9.63 10.36
CA GLU A 180 7.25 10.98 10.85
C GLU A 180 8.63 11.09 11.55
N THR A 181 9.24 9.95 11.90
CA THR A 181 10.59 9.89 12.44
C THR A 181 11.62 10.39 11.43
N TRP A 182 11.37 10.21 10.13
CA TRP A 182 12.33 10.43 9.05
C TRP A 182 12.12 11.77 8.35
N TRP A 183 10.87 12.22 8.28
CA TRP A 183 10.46 13.42 7.56
C TRP A 183 9.50 14.26 8.40
N ASP A 184 9.79 15.55 8.53
CA ASP A 184 8.87 16.51 9.14
C ASP A 184 7.91 17.04 8.07
N THR A 185 6.64 16.67 8.18
CA THR A 185 5.59 17.06 7.24
C THR A 185 5.16 18.52 7.39
N HIS A 186 5.42 19.16 8.53
CA HIS A 186 5.10 20.56 8.76
C HIS A 186 6.10 21.48 8.07
N THR A 187 7.38 21.15 8.15
CA THR A 187 8.46 21.92 7.53
C THR A 187 8.82 21.41 6.14
N ALA A 188 8.31 20.25 5.73
CA ALA A 188 8.69 19.56 4.49
C ALA A 188 10.21 19.37 4.38
N THR A 189 10.87 19.00 5.48
CA THR A 189 12.32 18.80 5.55
C THR A 189 12.68 17.50 6.26
N PRO A 190 13.86 16.91 5.97
CA PRO A 190 14.30 15.71 6.65
C PRO A 190 14.65 16.00 8.11
N THR A 191 14.20 15.13 9.01
CA THR A 191 14.58 15.21 10.43
C THR A 191 16.08 14.95 10.58
N ARG A 192 16.64 15.20 11.78
CA ARG A 192 18.03 14.83 12.07
C ARG A 192 18.28 13.32 11.87
N LYS A 193 17.32 12.48 12.30
CA LYS A 193 17.40 11.02 12.11
C LYS A 193 17.27 10.64 10.64
N GLY A 194 16.39 11.31 9.88
CA GLY A 194 16.25 11.10 8.44
C GLY A 194 17.54 11.38 7.67
N ARG A 195 18.26 12.46 8.02
CA ARG A 195 19.56 12.78 7.42
C ARG A 195 20.64 11.75 7.73
N ILE A 196 20.73 11.31 8.98
CA ILE A 196 21.68 10.26 9.38
C ILE A 196 21.34 8.94 8.68
N LEU A 197 20.06 8.58 8.63
CA LEU A 197 19.57 7.39 7.92
C LEU A 197 19.94 7.44 6.44
N ALA A 198 19.70 8.58 5.76
CA ALA A 198 20.01 8.73 4.35
C ALA A 198 21.49 8.49 4.06
N ARG A 199 22.39 9.11 4.85
CA ARG A 199 23.83 8.91 4.67
C ARG A 199 24.25 7.47 4.99
N ALA A 200 23.69 6.90 6.05
CA ALA A 200 23.94 5.52 6.43
C ALA A 200 23.50 4.51 5.35
N LEU A 201 22.40 4.79 4.63
CA LEU A 201 21.94 3.97 3.51
C LEU A 201 22.84 4.08 2.28
N TYR A 202 23.39 5.27 2.02
CA TYR A 202 24.38 5.45 0.97
C TYR A 202 25.66 4.68 1.27
N ASP A 203 26.23 4.86 2.47
CA ASP A 203 27.42 4.13 2.88
C ASP A 203 27.15 2.60 2.94
N LEU A 204 25.90 2.18 3.19
CA LEU A 204 25.50 0.76 3.11
C LEU A 204 25.46 0.24 1.66
N ALA A 205 25.04 1.08 0.69
CA ALA A 205 25.03 0.70 -0.71
C ALA A 205 26.46 0.35 -1.18
N ASP A 206 27.43 1.21 -0.86
CA ASP A 206 28.86 1.00 -1.16
C ASP A 206 29.43 -0.31 -0.57
N ILE A 207 28.86 -0.81 0.53
CA ILE A 207 29.30 -2.02 1.22
C ILE A 207 28.60 -3.28 0.70
N ALA A 208 27.41 -3.13 0.14
CA ALA A 208 26.55 -4.22 -0.29
C ALA A 208 26.71 -4.57 -1.79
N ASP A 209 27.28 -3.66 -2.58
CA ASP A 209 27.72 -3.88 -3.96
C ASP A 209 28.95 -4.82 -4.04
#